data_AF-A0AAW7B8M5-F1
#
_entry.id   AF-A0AAW7B8M5-F1
#
_cell.length_a   1.000
_cell.length_b   1.000
_cell.length_c   1.000
_cell.angle_alpha   90.00
_cell.angle_beta   90.00
_cell.angle_gamma   90.00
#
_symmetry.space_group_name_H-M   'P 1'
#
loop_
_entity.id
_entity.type
_entity.pdbx_description
1 polymer ?
#
loop_
_entity_poly.entity_id
_entity_poly.type
_entity_poly.pdbx_seq_one_letter_code
_entity_poly.pdbx_strand_id
1 'polypeptide(L)'
;MEYTAEVLNRTTGDLETKSLGDWITVTELGSRYGTGSRQTRTILKQMGIFETRYGEDKAGRTFLTPDAIKDGLGKHIIPRKKGSFPFDVLSPKGQQWIADRWTDTVTALDNAKADDPKLVAG
;
A
#
# COMPACT_ATOMS: atom_id res chain seq x y z
N MET A 1 7.16 -4.39 -10.81
CA MET A 1 7.71 -5.74 -11.11
C MET A 1 6.53 -6.61 -11.49
N GLU A 2 6.66 -7.44 -12.52
CA GLU A 2 5.61 -8.41 -12.84
C GLU A 2 5.61 -9.50 -11.77
N TYR A 3 4.54 -9.57 -10.98
CA TYR A 3 4.42 -10.60 -9.94
C TYR A 3 3.64 -11.78 -10.51
N THR A 4 4.26 -12.94 -10.48
CA THR A 4 3.62 -14.20 -10.82
C THR A 4 3.17 -14.93 -9.55
N ALA A 5 2.09 -15.69 -9.64
CA ALA A 5 1.72 -16.68 -8.65
C ALA A 5 1.76 -18.08 -9.28
N GLU A 6 2.38 -19.02 -8.57
CA GLU A 6 2.27 -20.44 -8.88
C GLU A 6 0.98 -20.97 -8.26
N VAL A 7 0.04 -21.39 -9.11
CA VAL A 7 -1.24 -21.97 -8.70
C VAL A 7 -1.27 -23.42 -9.13
N LEU A 8 -1.50 -24.33 -8.20
CA LEU A 8 -1.67 -25.75 -8.51
C LEU A 8 -3.02 -25.96 -9.22
N ASN A 9 -2.96 -26.33 -10.50
CA ASN A 9 -4.13 -26.75 -11.25
C ASN A 9 -4.53 -28.16 -10.78
N ARG A 10 -5.59 -28.25 -9.99
CA ARG A 10 -6.11 -29.52 -9.44
C ARG A 10 -6.66 -30.48 -10.49
N THR A 11 -6.85 -30.02 -11.72
CA THR A 11 -7.39 -30.83 -12.83
C THR A 11 -6.27 -31.53 -13.60
N THR A 12 -5.14 -30.84 -13.81
CA THR A 12 -3.99 -31.38 -14.56
C THR A 12 -2.87 -31.89 -13.65
N GLY A 13 -2.81 -31.41 -12.41
CA GLY A 13 -1.72 -31.68 -11.47
C GLY A 13 -0.52 -30.73 -11.62
N ASP A 14 -0.57 -29.79 -12.57
CA ASP A 14 0.54 -28.90 -12.87
C ASP A 14 0.52 -27.60 -12.05
N LEU A 15 1.71 -27.05 -11.79
CA LEU A 15 1.87 -25.69 -11.27
C LEU A 15 1.83 -24.70 -12.44
N GLU A 16 0.79 -23.87 -12.48
CA GLU A 16 0.65 -22.82 -13.49
C GLU A 16 1.12 -21.47 -12.94
N THR A 17 1.99 -20.81 -13.71
CA THR A 17 2.45 -19.44 -13.42
C THR A 17 1.47 -18.44 -14.03
N LYS A 18 0.63 -17.81 -13.20
CA LYS A 18 -0.25 -16.71 -13.64
C LYS A 18 0.39 -15.36 -13.38
N SER A 19 0.42 -14.51 -14.41
CA SER A 19 0.71 -13.07 -14.23
C SER A 19 -0.42 -12.43 -13.43
N LEU A 20 -0.10 -11.80 -12.30
CA LEU A 20 -1.05 -11.06 -11.47
C LEU A 20 -1.10 -9.56 -11.82
N GLY A 21 -0.54 -9.19 -12.97
CA GLY A 21 -0.25 -7.81 -13.37
C GLY A 21 0.94 -7.21 -12.64
N ASP A 22 1.22 -5.94 -12.91
CA ASP A 22 2.28 -5.20 -12.25
C ASP A 22 1.84 -4.80 -10.85
N TRP A 23 2.41 -5.44 -9.83
CA TRP A 23 2.27 -4.92 -8.47
C TRP A 23 3.38 -3.91 -8.22
N ILE A 24 3.04 -2.87 -7.47
CA ILE A 24 3.97 -1.81 -7.12
C ILE A 24 4.04 -1.66 -5.61
N THR A 25 5.22 -1.33 -5.12
CA THR A 25 5.42 -0.91 -3.74
C THR A 25 4.74 0.43 -3.47
N VAL A 26 4.52 0.73 -2.19
CA VAL A 26 4.04 2.05 -1.75
C VAL A 26 4.99 3.17 -2.20
N THR A 27 6.29 2.90 -2.23
CA THR A 27 7.30 3.86 -2.69
C THR A 27 7.12 4.17 -4.18
N GLU A 28 6.94 3.15 -5.01
CA GLU A 28 6.69 3.33 -6.44
C GLU A 28 5.36 4.04 -6.70
N LEU A 29 4.31 3.74 -5.93
CA LEU A 29 3.05 4.49 -5.97
C LEU A 29 3.30 5.98 -5.69
N GLY A 30 4.03 6.30 -4.62
CA GLY A 30 4.36 7.67 -4.25
C GLY A 30 5.05 8.42 -5.38
N SER A 31 6.06 7.80 -5.99
CA SER A 31 6.77 8.35 -7.16
C SER A 31 5.84 8.64 -8.34
N ARG A 32 4.86 7.77 -8.63
CA ARG A 32 3.88 7.98 -9.72
C ARG A 32 3.02 9.22 -9.51
N TYR A 33 2.67 9.52 -8.26
CA TYR A 33 1.88 10.70 -7.89
C TYR A 33 2.73 11.91 -7.51
N GLY A 34 4.06 11.84 -7.67
CA GLY A 34 4.96 12.94 -7.29
C GLY A 34 5.01 13.22 -5.79
N THR A 35 4.72 12.24 -4.94
CA THR A 35 4.67 12.39 -3.47
C THR A 35 5.79 11.64 -2.76
N GLY A 36 6.28 12.23 -1.67
CA GLY A 36 7.24 11.56 -0.79
C GLY A 36 6.59 10.50 0.10
N SER A 37 7.39 9.56 0.60
CA SER A 37 6.93 8.39 1.36
C SER A 37 6.01 8.72 2.56
N ARG A 38 6.28 9.80 3.29
CA ARG A 38 5.45 10.25 4.42
C ARG A 38 4.08 10.73 3.96
N GLN A 39 4.04 11.52 2.87
CA GLN A 39 2.80 12.04 2.31
C GLN A 39 1.96 10.92 1.72
N THR A 40 2.55 10.03 0.92
CA THR A 40 1.87 8.85 0.37
C THR A 40 1.21 8.03 1.49
N ARG A 41 1.93 7.71 2.57
CA ARG A 41 1.38 6.96 3.71
C ARG A 41 0.26 7.70 4.44
N THR A 42 0.31 9.03 4.50
CA THR A 42 -0.75 9.85 5.11
C THR A 42 -2.03 9.79 4.27
N ILE A 43 -1.91 9.92 2.95
CA ILE A 43 -3.02 9.78 2.01
C ILE A 43 -3.66 8.39 2.12
N LEU A 44 -2.85 7.33 2.11
CA LEU A 44 -3.36 5.96 2.22
C LEU A 44 -4.03 5.67 3.57
N LYS A 45 -3.57 6.31 4.66
CA LYS A 45 -4.24 6.26 5.97
C LYS A 45 -5.58 6.98 5.95
N GLN A 46 -5.63 8.15 5.31
CA GLN A 46 -6.87 8.91 5.14
C GLN A 46 -7.91 8.11 4.34
N MET A 47 -7.46 7.32 3.36
CA MET A 47 -8.30 6.38 2.61
C MET A 47 -8.76 5.17 3.43
N GLY A 48 -8.24 4.96 4.65
CA GLY A 48 -8.60 3.84 5.51
C GLY A 48 -7.98 2.49 5.12
N ILE A 49 -7.06 2.46 4.15
CA ILE A 49 -6.42 1.22 3.69
C ILE A 49 -5.05 0.98 4.34
N PHE A 50 -4.51 1.97 5.04
CA PHE A 50 -3.25 1.87 5.78
C PHE A 50 -3.47 2.17 7.27
N GLU A 51 -2.75 1.45 8.13
CA GLU A 51 -2.77 1.63 9.58
C GLU A 51 -1.35 1.60 10.15
N THR A 52 -1.13 2.29 11.28
CA THR A 52 0.13 2.17 12.03
C THR A 52 0.02 0.97 12.98
N ARG A 53 0.92 0.00 12.83
CA ARG A 53 1.12 -1.07 13.80
C ARG A 53 2.39 -0.80 14.60
N TYR A 54 2.33 -1.03 15.90
CA TYR A 54 3.47 -0.91 16.80
C TYR A 54 4.02 -2.31 17.06
N GLY A 55 5.30 -2.50 16.72
CA GLY A 55 6.04 -3.70 17.11
C GLY A 55 6.60 -3.58 18.54
N GLU A 56 7.36 -4.59 18.95
CA GLU A 56 8.07 -4.60 20.24
C GLU A 56 9.06 -3.42 20.38
N ASP A 57 9.61 -2.95 19.25
CA ASP A 57 10.53 -1.81 19.18
C ASP A 57 9.84 -0.45 19.37
N LYS A 58 8.51 -0.42 19.57
CA LYS A 58 7.65 0.79 19.67
C LYS A 58 7.75 1.74 18.47
N ALA A 59 8.50 1.37 17.44
CA ALA A 59 8.56 2.12 16.20
C ALA A 59 7.29 1.82 15.39
N GLY A 60 6.38 2.79 15.35
CA GLY A 60 5.15 2.66 14.57
C GLY A 60 5.46 2.51 13.08
N ARG A 61 5.09 1.36 12.50
CA ARG A 61 5.24 1.09 11.06
C ARG A 61 3.88 1.10 10.41
N THR A 62 3.79 1.71 9.24
CA THR A 62 2.51 1.76 8.51
C THR A 62 2.42 0.62 7.51
N PHE A 63 1.28 -0.07 7.53
CA PHE A 63 1.00 -1.27 6.76
C PHE A 63 -0.44 -1.25 6.22
N LEU A 64 -0.71 -2.01 5.17
CA LEU A 64 -2.05 -2.34 4.69
C LEU A 64 -2.89 -2.93 5.83
N THR A 65 -4.12 -2.43 5.95
CA THR A 65 -5.11 -2.98 6.88
C THR A 65 -5.47 -4.43 6.50
N PRO A 66 -5.91 -5.25 7.46
CA PRO A 66 -6.36 -6.61 7.16
C PRO A 66 -7.50 -6.62 6.13
N ASP A 67 -8.41 -5.65 6.20
CA ASP A 67 -9.53 -5.52 5.28
C ASP A 67 -9.06 -5.19 3.86
N ALA A 68 -8.11 -4.26 3.69
CA ALA A 68 -7.55 -3.95 2.37
C ALA A 68 -6.89 -5.17 1.71
N ILE A 69 -6.26 -6.04 2.51
CA ILE A 69 -5.67 -7.29 2.01
C ILE A 69 -6.75 -8.31 1.66
N LYS A 70 -7.75 -8.47 2.53
CA LYS A 70 -8.89 -9.35 2.29
C LYS A 70 -9.65 -8.96 1.03
N ASP A 71 -9.78 -7.66 0.76
CA ASP A 71 -10.40 -7.11 -0.43
C ASP A 71 -9.50 -7.19 -1.68
N GLY A 72 -8.26 -7.68 -1.55
CA GLY A 72 -7.34 -7.91 -2.65
C GLY A 72 -6.68 -6.64 -3.19
N LEU A 73 -6.65 -5.55 -2.42
CA LEU A 73 -6.01 -4.29 -2.81
C LEU A 73 -4.47 -4.39 -2.74
N GLY A 74 -3.94 -5.31 -1.95
CA GLY A 74 -2.51 -5.52 -1.84
C GLY A 74 -2.15 -6.69 -0.94
N LYS A 75 -0.86 -6.84 -0.62
CA LYS A 75 -0.38 -7.86 0.31
C LYS A 75 0.90 -7.44 1.02
N HIS A 76 1.13 -8.08 2.16
CA HIS A 76 2.38 -8.03 2.91
C HIS A 76 3.42 -8.96 2.27
N ILE A 77 4.56 -8.40 1.86
CA ILE A 77 5.73 -9.18 1.45
C ILE A 77 6.63 -9.36 2.66
N ILE A 78 6.96 -10.61 2.97
CA ILE A 78 7.97 -10.97 3.96
C ILE A 78 9.23 -11.38 3.17
N PRO A 79 10.29 -10.56 3.16
CA PRO A 79 11.52 -10.90 2.46
C PRO A 79 12.16 -12.17 3.01
N ARG A 80 12.70 -13.03 2.13
CA ARG A 80 13.45 -14.24 2.53
C ARG A 80 14.82 -13.91 3.13
N LYS A 81 15.40 -12.76 2.77
CA LYS A 81 16.72 -12.34 3.23
C LYS A 81 16.66 -11.92 4.69
N LYS A 82 17.47 -12.55 5.54
CA LYS A 82 17.63 -12.18 6.96
C LYS A 82 18.05 -10.71 7.08
N GLY A 83 17.35 -9.96 7.92
CA GLY A 83 17.58 -8.53 8.14
C GLY A 83 16.85 -7.60 7.17
N SER A 84 16.13 -8.13 6.18
CA SER A 84 15.22 -7.33 5.35
C SER A 84 13.86 -7.17 6.04
N PHE A 85 13.26 -5.99 5.91
CA PHE A 85 12.01 -5.66 6.57
C PHE A 85 10.79 -5.98 5.69
N PRO A 86 9.68 -6.46 6.28
CA PRO A 86 8.41 -6.60 5.58
C PRO A 86 7.95 -5.27 4.97
N PHE A 87 7.33 -5.35 3.80
CA PHE A 87 6.82 -4.19 3.07
C PHE A 87 5.56 -4.54 2.27
N ASP A 88 4.84 -3.51 1.86
CA ASP A 88 3.56 -3.66 1.18
C ASP A 88 3.70 -3.46 -0.31
N VAL A 89 2.92 -4.25 -1.04
CA VAL A 89 2.71 -4.10 -2.47
C VAL A 89 1.22 -4.01 -2.77
N LEU A 90 0.90 -3.24 -3.81
CA LEU A 90 -0.45 -2.95 -4.26
C LEU A 90 -0.72 -3.70 -5.55
N SER A 91 -1.81 -4.45 -5.57
CA SER A 91 -2.27 -5.15 -6.77
C SER A 91 -2.75 -4.13 -7.82
N PRO A 92 -2.95 -4.53 -9.09
CA PRO A 92 -3.59 -3.68 -10.09
C PRO A 92 -4.96 -3.17 -9.61
N LYS A 93 -5.74 -4.03 -8.94
CA LYS A 93 -7.02 -3.64 -8.32
C LYS A 93 -6.81 -2.54 -7.27
N GLY A 94 -5.83 -2.69 -6.38
CA GLY A 94 -5.51 -1.68 -5.38
C GLY A 94 -5.06 -0.36 -5.98
N GLN A 95 -4.23 -0.42 -7.03
CA GLN A 95 -3.80 0.76 -7.78
C GLN A 95 -4.98 1.53 -8.36
N GLN A 96 -5.92 0.84 -9.00
CA GLN A 96 -7.14 1.47 -9.53
C GLN A 96 -8.01 2.05 -8.41
N TRP A 97 -8.26 1.28 -7.35
CA TRP A 97 -9.06 1.72 -6.22
C TRP A 97 -8.51 3.00 -5.56
N ILE A 98 -7.18 3.09 -5.46
CA ILE A 98 -6.47 4.26 -4.96
C ILE A 98 -6.60 5.42 -5.95
N ALA A 99 -6.40 5.18 -7.25
CA ALA A 99 -6.50 6.21 -8.28
C ALA A 99 -7.87 6.88 -8.29
N ASP A 100 -8.94 6.09 -8.17
CA ASP A 100 -10.33 6.57 -8.13
C ASP A 100 -10.61 7.51 -6.95
N ARG A 101 -9.80 7.46 -5.89
CA ARG A 101 -10.00 8.22 -4.64
C ARG A 101 -8.92 9.25 -4.38
N TRP A 102 -7.87 9.29 -5.20
CA TRP A 102 -6.64 10.01 -4.89
C TRP A 102 -6.87 11.51 -4.77
N THR A 103 -7.43 12.12 -5.81
CA THR A 103 -7.66 13.57 -5.89
C THR A 103 -8.52 14.05 -4.72
N ASP A 104 -9.68 13.41 -4.51
CA ASP A 104 -10.61 13.77 -3.44
C ASP A 104 -9.96 13.69 -2.05
N THR A 105 -9.15 12.65 -1.81
CA THR A 105 -8.44 12.48 -0.55
C THR A 105 -7.39 13.56 -0.33
N VAL A 106 -6.62 13.92 -1.37
CA VAL A 106 -5.61 14.98 -1.29
C VAL A 106 -6.28 16.32 -1.01
N THR A 107 -7.35 16.65 -1.73
CA THR A 107 -8.12 17.88 -1.51
C THR A 107 -8.68 17.95 -0.10
N ALA A 108 -9.23 16.85 0.43
CA ALA A 108 -9.72 16.79 1.80
C ALA A 108 -8.60 17.05 2.84
N LEU A 109 -7.41 16.48 2.62
CA LEU A 109 -6.26 16.70 3.50
C LEU A 109 -5.74 18.14 3.44
N ASP A 110 -5.72 18.75 2.27
CA ASP A 110 -5.24 20.13 2.13
C ASP A 110 -6.24 21.14 2.71
N ASN A 111 -7.55 20.90 2.55
CA ASN A 111 -8.58 21.69 3.24
C ASN A 111 -8.46 21.58 4.77
N ALA A 112 -8.27 20.36 5.29
CA ALA A 112 -8.11 20.15 6.73
C ALA A 112 -6.87 20.88 7.31
N LYS A 113 -5.79 21.02 6.54
CA LYS A 113 -4.62 21.82 6.95
C LYS A 113 -4.90 23.32 6.91
N ALA A 114 -5.69 23.79 5.95
CA ALA A 114 -6.07 25.20 5.84
C ALA A 114 -6.98 25.64 6.98
N ASP A 115 -7.85 24.74 7.45
CA ASP A 115 -8.78 24.98 8.55
C ASP A 115 -8.11 24.94 9.95
N ASP A 116 -6.88 24.38 10.07
CA ASP A 116 -6.13 24.31 11.33
C ASP A 116 -4.71 24.94 11.22
N PRO A 117 -4.59 26.28 11.35
CA PRO A 117 -3.34 27.01 11.13
C PRO A 117 -2.24 26.76 12.17
N LYS A 118 -2.47 25.93 13.21
CA LYS A 118 -1.45 25.59 14.23
C LYS A 118 -0.44 24.52 13.79
N LEU A 119 -0.56 23.95 12.59
CA LEU A 119 0.33 22.90 12.06
C LEU A 119 1.39 23.40 11.05
N VAL A 120 1.47 24.71 10.78
CA VAL A 120 2.43 25.29 9.80
C VAL A 120 3.75 25.75 10.45
N ALA A 121 3.87 25.68 11.78
CA ALA A 121 5.12 25.95 12.49
C ALA A 121 5.41 24.84 13.50
N GLY A 122 6.32 23.94 13.14
CA GLY A 122 6.83 22.86 13.99
C GLY A 122 7.96 22.10 13.32
#